data_AF-A0A1M2VY93-F1
#
_entry.id   AF-A0A1M2VY93-F1
#
_cell.length_a   1.000
_cell.length_b   1.000
_cell.length_c   1.000
_cell.angle_alpha   90.00
_cell.angle_beta   90.00
_cell.angle_gamma   90.00
#
_symmetry.space_group_name_H-M   'P 1'
#
loop_
_entity.id
_entity.type
_entity.pdbx_description
1 polymer ?
#
loop_
_entity_poly.entity_id
_entity_poly.type
_entity_poly.pdbx_seq_one_letter_code
_entity_poly.pdbx_strand_id
1 'polypeptide(L)'
;MPALAPLSESPSARAAAIVRLYAHPRDQALLLALLEYAPSEKGRTNLAHKVIHAGDFHHIDGDSRCLGQVADFFWRNVILPGNAAAEPFIWKLDPEIIANGSGAFPIPPCGLEVTRVAHIIPFSLRASTGTTSGHLPSIWSALECFGGVDLGSLMHGGISSLDNVITLSATVHRYFTELQVALEPLLDTPNTYTVRTWGKVAPRLGLPKTVKLASGTAGAPPPNPAYLALHCAICRVLWASARAEELKDVLDDLEEVALLAADGSSANLINIAIYRSLAFSRADA
;
A
#
# COMPACT_ATOMS: atom_id res chain seq x y z
N MET A 1 -39.40 19.12 -1.64
CA MET A 1 -38.30 18.92 -2.60
C MET A 1 -37.04 19.54 -2.01
N PRO A 2 -35.96 18.80 -1.75
CA PRO A 2 -34.70 19.45 -1.40
C PRO A 2 -34.01 19.93 -2.67
N ALA A 3 -33.41 21.11 -2.56
CA ALA A 3 -32.87 21.91 -3.63
C ALA A 3 -31.67 21.25 -4.33
N LEU A 4 -31.57 21.47 -5.64
CA LEU A 4 -30.40 21.22 -6.46
C LEU A 4 -29.17 21.88 -5.80
N ALA A 5 -28.16 21.06 -5.48
CA ALA A 5 -26.87 21.52 -4.98
C ALA A 5 -26.19 22.46 -6.01
N PRO A 6 -25.42 23.48 -5.56
CA PRO A 6 -24.91 24.53 -6.43
C PRO A 6 -23.83 24.02 -7.40
N LEU A 7 -23.86 24.59 -8.61
CA LEU A 7 -22.92 24.38 -9.71
C LEU A 7 -21.50 24.88 -9.37
N SER A 8 -20.68 24.05 -8.71
CA SER A 8 -19.21 23.97 -8.85
C SER A 8 -18.53 22.97 -7.90
N GLU A 9 -19.21 21.92 -7.42
CA GLU A 9 -18.55 20.92 -6.57
C GLU A 9 -17.54 20.10 -7.39
N SER A 10 -16.29 20.03 -6.90
CA SER A 10 -15.27 19.17 -7.49
C SER A 10 -15.75 17.71 -7.49
N PRO A 11 -15.39 16.89 -8.51
CA PRO A 11 -15.80 15.47 -8.54
C PRO A 11 -15.45 14.74 -7.24
N SER A 12 -14.33 15.09 -6.61
CA SER A 12 -13.89 14.53 -5.33
C SER A 12 -14.81 14.91 -4.17
N ALA A 13 -15.30 16.16 -4.11
CA ALA A 13 -16.25 16.59 -3.09
C ALA A 13 -17.58 15.85 -3.22
N ARG A 14 -18.10 15.74 -4.46
CA ARG A 14 -19.32 14.97 -4.75
C ARG A 14 -19.15 13.49 -4.38
N ALA A 15 -18.03 12.87 -4.75
CA ALA A 15 -17.73 11.49 -4.39
C ALA A 15 -17.67 11.28 -2.87
N ALA A 16 -17.03 12.18 -2.12
CA ALA A 16 -16.97 12.11 -0.67
C ALA A 16 -18.36 12.26 -0.02
N ALA A 17 -19.24 13.10 -0.58
CA ALA A 17 -20.62 13.21 -0.12
C ALA A 17 -21.40 11.90 -0.35
N ILE A 18 -21.28 11.29 -1.53
CA ILE A 18 -21.88 9.98 -1.86
C ILE A 18 -21.43 8.90 -0.87
N VAL A 19 -20.13 8.83 -0.57
CA VAL A 19 -19.59 7.85 0.40
C VAL A 19 -20.22 8.04 1.78
N ARG A 20 -20.28 9.28 2.28
CA ARG A 20 -20.86 9.56 3.61
C ARG A 20 -22.35 9.25 3.70
N LEU A 21 -23.09 9.40 2.60
CA LEU A 21 -24.52 9.18 2.57
C LEU A 21 -24.91 7.73 2.36
N TYR A 22 -24.18 6.98 1.52
CA TYR A 22 -24.63 5.70 1.00
C TYR A 22 -23.67 4.52 1.24
N ALA A 23 -22.38 4.76 1.54
CA ALA A 23 -21.47 3.65 1.79
C ALA A 23 -21.73 3.05 3.18
N HIS A 24 -21.57 1.74 3.32
CA HIS A 24 -21.64 1.05 4.59
C HIS A 24 -20.57 1.61 5.56
N PRO A 25 -20.87 1.77 6.88
CA PRO A 25 -19.91 2.36 7.83
C PRO A 25 -18.53 1.70 7.84
N ARG A 26 -18.47 0.38 7.60
CA ARG A 26 -17.21 -0.38 7.42
C ARG A 26 -16.30 0.17 6.31
N ASP A 27 -16.90 0.61 5.20
CA ASP A 27 -16.18 0.98 3.98
C ASP A 27 -15.94 2.49 3.85
N GLN A 28 -16.70 3.30 4.61
CA GLN A 28 -16.61 4.77 4.56
C GLN A 28 -15.19 5.28 4.82
N ALA A 29 -14.53 4.78 5.88
CA ALA A 29 -13.20 5.24 6.24
C ALA A 29 -12.17 4.94 5.13
N LEU A 30 -12.24 3.75 4.53
CA LEU A 30 -11.36 3.37 3.41
C LEU A 30 -11.62 4.23 2.17
N LEU A 31 -12.88 4.38 1.74
CA LEU A 31 -13.22 5.15 0.55
C LEU A 31 -12.90 6.63 0.69
N LEU A 32 -13.13 7.22 1.87
CA LEU A 32 -12.74 8.60 2.15
C LEU A 32 -11.22 8.76 2.15
N ALA A 33 -10.48 7.84 2.78
CA ALA A 33 -9.03 7.86 2.78
C ALA A 33 -8.44 7.73 1.36
N LEU A 34 -9.01 6.87 0.51
CA LEU A 34 -8.62 6.74 -0.90
C LEU A 34 -8.78 8.07 -1.65
N LEU A 35 -9.92 8.76 -1.47
CA LEU A 35 -10.17 10.06 -2.11
C LEU A 35 -9.26 11.17 -1.57
N GLU A 36 -8.95 11.16 -0.27
CA GLU A 36 -8.10 12.16 0.37
C GLU A 36 -6.62 12.01 -0.02
N TYR A 37 -6.11 10.78 0.02
CA TYR A 37 -4.67 10.49 -0.07
C TYR A 37 -4.20 10.01 -1.43
N ALA A 38 -5.05 10.01 -2.46
CA ALA A 38 -4.60 9.77 -3.82
C ALA A 38 -3.40 10.68 -4.16
N PRO A 39 -2.26 10.11 -4.64
CA PRO A 39 -1.00 10.84 -4.74
C PRO A 39 -0.98 11.84 -5.90
N SER A 40 -1.95 11.79 -6.81
CA SER A 40 -2.10 12.72 -7.93
C SER A 40 -3.55 13.17 -8.12
N GLU A 41 -3.74 14.33 -8.75
CA GLU A 41 -5.07 14.83 -9.12
C GLU A 41 -5.80 13.88 -10.08
N LYS A 42 -5.06 13.27 -11.02
CA LYS A 42 -5.59 12.24 -11.92
C LYS A 42 -6.09 11.03 -11.15
N GLY A 43 -5.29 10.53 -10.19
CA GLY A 43 -5.68 9.42 -9.32
C GLY A 43 -6.95 9.74 -8.53
N ARG A 44 -7.00 10.94 -7.93
CA ARG A 44 -8.18 11.41 -7.18
C ARG A 44 -9.43 11.49 -8.06
N THR A 45 -9.29 11.97 -9.29
CA THR A 45 -10.38 12.08 -10.26
C THR A 45 -10.87 10.70 -10.70
N ASN A 46 -9.96 9.76 -10.96
CA ASN A 46 -10.32 8.38 -11.30
C ASN A 46 -11.16 7.71 -10.20
N LEU A 47 -10.74 7.87 -8.94
CA LEU A 47 -11.46 7.36 -7.77
C LEU A 47 -12.82 8.02 -7.64
N ALA A 48 -12.87 9.35 -7.77
CA ALA A 48 -14.10 10.11 -7.69
C ALA A 48 -15.12 9.64 -8.73
N HIS A 49 -14.70 9.44 -9.98
CA HIS A 49 -15.59 8.93 -11.03
C HIS A 49 -16.08 7.51 -10.74
N LYS A 50 -15.23 6.61 -10.25
CA LYS A 50 -15.65 5.24 -9.86
C LYS A 50 -16.68 5.27 -8.73
N VAL A 51 -16.47 6.09 -7.71
CA VAL A 51 -17.39 6.26 -6.57
C VAL A 51 -18.72 6.89 -7.01
N ILE A 52 -18.67 7.96 -7.80
CA ILE A 52 -19.87 8.62 -8.33
C ILE A 52 -20.69 7.63 -9.15
N HIS A 53 -20.04 6.91 -10.06
CA HIS A 53 -20.70 5.89 -10.87
C HIS A 53 -21.37 4.83 -9.99
N ALA A 54 -20.67 4.27 -9.00
CA ALA A 54 -21.25 3.29 -8.07
C ALA A 54 -22.41 3.87 -7.23
N GLY A 55 -22.33 5.15 -6.84
CA GLY A 55 -23.40 5.84 -6.11
C GLY A 55 -24.64 6.14 -6.96
N ASP A 56 -24.46 6.46 -8.24
CA ASP A 56 -25.58 6.68 -9.16
C ASP A 56 -26.37 5.36 -9.36
N PHE A 57 -25.71 4.19 -9.36
CA PHE A 57 -26.39 2.88 -9.35
C PHE A 57 -27.17 2.64 -8.05
N HIS A 58 -26.63 3.02 -6.88
CA HIS A 58 -27.36 2.94 -5.61
C HIS A 58 -28.65 3.78 -5.64
N HIS A 59 -28.62 4.95 -6.28
CA HIS A 59 -29.80 5.79 -6.42
C HIS A 59 -30.91 5.15 -7.28
N ILE A 60 -30.54 4.30 -8.23
CA ILE A 60 -31.48 3.64 -9.15
C ILE A 60 -32.05 2.36 -8.51
N ASP A 61 -31.20 1.52 -7.93
CA ASP A 61 -31.56 0.16 -7.48
C ASP A 61 -31.69 0.02 -5.95
N GLY A 62 -31.30 1.04 -5.17
CA GLY A 62 -31.27 1.00 -3.70
C GLY A 62 -30.19 0.09 -3.11
N ASP A 63 -29.26 -0.39 -3.94
CA ASP A 63 -28.29 -1.42 -3.59
C ASP A 63 -26.93 -0.83 -3.18
N SER A 64 -26.60 -0.90 -1.88
CA SER A 64 -25.33 -0.36 -1.35
C SER A 64 -24.12 -1.24 -1.68
N ARG A 65 -24.33 -2.43 -2.28
CA ARG A 65 -23.27 -3.36 -2.66
C ARG A 65 -22.29 -2.75 -3.67
N CYS A 66 -22.70 -1.80 -4.51
CA CYS A 66 -21.82 -1.18 -5.49
C CYS A 66 -20.65 -0.41 -4.85
N LEU A 67 -20.90 0.33 -3.75
CA LEU A 67 -19.83 1.05 -3.04
C LEU A 67 -18.94 0.08 -2.26
N GLY A 68 -19.52 -0.98 -1.68
CA GLY A 68 -18.77 -2.07 -1.06
C GLY A 68 -17.84 -2.79 -2.03
N GLN A 69 -18.28 -3.02 -3.28
CA GLN A 69 -17.45 -3.59 -4.34
C GLN A 69 -16.26 -2.69 -4.71
N VAL A 70 -16.45 -1.37 -4.73
CA VAL A 70 -15.34 -0.41 -4.94
C VAL A 70 -14.34 -0.50 -3.78
N ALA A 71 -14.82 -0.53 -2.55
CA ALA A 71 -13.97 -0.65 -1.36
C ALA A 71 -13.17 -1.96 -1.36
N ASP A 72 -13.84 -3.09 -1.60
CA ASP A 72 -13.23 -4.41 -1.68
C ASP A 72 -12.20 -4.50 -2.81
N PHE A 73 -12.51 -3.92 -3.98
CA PHE A 73 -11.56 -3.85 -5.09
C PHE A 73 -10.26 -3.14 -4.68
N PHE A 74 -10.32 -1.94 -4.10
CA PHE A 74 -9.10 -1.23 -3.70
C PHE A 74 -8.39 -1.88 -2.51
N TRP A 75 -9.13 -2.44 -1.56
CA TRP A 75 -8.53 -3.21 -0.46
C TRP A 75 -7.69 -4.38 -0.99
N ARG A 76 -8.27 -5.21 -1.86
CA ARG A 76 -7.61 -6.40 -2.41
C ARG A 76 -6.48 -6.11 -3.38
N ASN A 77 -6.60 -5.02 -4.14
CA ASN A 77 -5.71 -4.76 -5.28
C ASN A 77 -4.68 -3.65 -5.01
N VAL A 78 -4.82 -2.86 -3.93
CA VAL A 78 -3.86 -1.80 -3.58
C VAL A 78 -3.24 -2.03 -2.21
N ILE A 79 -4.04 -2.37 -1.19
CA ILE A 79 -3.55 -2.48 0.19
C ILE A 79 -2.89 -3.83 0.45
N LEU A 80 -3.58 -4.95 0.16
CA LEU A 80 -3.04 -6.29 0.41
C LEU A 80 -1.71 -6.57 -0.34
N PRO A 81 -1.56 -6.24 -1.64
CA PRO A 81 -0.33 -6.53 -2.36
C PRO A 81 0.85 -5.68 -1.88
N GLY A 82 0.58 -4.52 -1.27
CA GLY A 82 1.61 -3.60 -0.76
C GLY A 82 2.47 -4.19 0.36
N ASN A 83 1.99 -5.23 1.06
CA ASN A 83 2.68 -5.83 2.21
C ASN A 83 3.08 -7.31 1.99
N ALA A 84 2.62 -7.94 0.90
CA ALA A 84 2.94 -9.34 0.55
C ALA A 84 4.42 -9.58 0.16
N ALA A 85 5.29 -8.57 0.25
CA ALA A 85 6.74 -8.67 0.07
C ALA A 85 7.52 -8.60 1.38
N ALA A 86 6.85 -8.55 2.54
CA ALA A 86 7.49 -8.80 3.82
C ALA A 86 7.87 -10.29 3.88
N GLU A 87 9.14 -10.60 3.57
CA GLU A 87 9.69 -11.94 3.75
C GLU A 87 9.44 -12.43 5.19
N PRO A 88 8.94 -13.67 5.39
CA PRO A 88 8.65 -14.21 6.71
C PRO A 88 9.97 -14.44 7.46
N PHE A 89 10.41 -13.45 8.24
CA PHE A 89 11.50 -13.66 9.18
C PHE A 89 10.94 -14.49 10.34
N ILE A 90 11.17 -15.80 10.28
CA ILE A 90 10.75 -16.88 11.21
C ILE A 90 11.12 -16.61 12.69
N TRP A 91 11.92 -15.58 12.97
CA TRP A 91 12.27 -15.12 14.31
C TRP A 91 11.94 -13.63 14.47
N LYS A 92 10.66 -13.31 14.72
CA LYS A 92 10.22 -11.95 15.08
C LYS A 92 10.83 -11.57 16.44
N LEU A 93 11.92 -10.79 16.45
CA LEU A 93 12.35 -10.08 17.65
C LEU A 93 11.27 -9.04 17.96
N ASP A 94 10.72 -9.05 19.18
CA ASP A 94 9.64 -8.14 19.53
C ASP A 94 10.10 -6.68 19.30
N PRO A 95 9.44 -5.95 18.38
CA PRO A 95 9.85 -4.59 18.06
C PRO A 95 9.71 -3.64 19.27
N GLU A 96 8.90 -3.97 20.28
CA GLU A 96 8.87 -3.24 21.55
C GLU A 96 10.13 -3.45 22.39
N ILE A 97 10.83 -4.59 22.28
CA ILE A 97 12.12 -4.81 22.94
C ILE A 97 13.20 -3.90 22.34
N ILE A 98 13.16 -3.65 21.03
CA ILE A 98 14.06 -2.70 20.36
C ILE A 98 13.75 -1.25 20.79
N ALA A 99 12.46 -0.90 20.89
CA ALA A 99 12.03 0.47 21.21
C ALA A 99 12.13 0.83 22.71
N ASN A 100 11.95 -0.15 23.60
CA ASN A 100 11.95 0.04 25.05
C ASN A 100 13.26 -0.41 25.71
N GLY A 101 14.14 -1.10 24.98
CA GLY A 101 15.43 -1.53 25.48
C GLY A 101 16.42 -0.37 25.60
N SER A 102 16.87 -0.10 26.83
CA SER A 102 18.15 0.60 27.07
C SER A 102 19.38 -0.21 26.60
N GLY A 103 19.16 -1.30 25.86
CA GLY A 103 20.17 -2.02 25.12
C GLY A 103 20.52 -1.29 23.84
N ALA A 104 21.24 -0.18 23.97
CA ALA A 104 22.17 0.20 22.92
C ALA A 104 23.02 -1.04 22.64
N PHE A 105 22.77 -1.74 21.52
CA PHE A 105 23.82 -2.57 20.94
C PHE A 105 25.05 -1.66 20.90
N PRO A 106 26.18 -2.04 21.54
CA PRO A 106 27.35 -1.19 21.57
C PRO A 106 27.66 -0.86 20.13
N ILE A 107 27.42 0.40 19.75
CA ILE A 107 27.73 0.91 18.43
C ILE A 107 29.23 0.65 18.31
N PRO A 108 29.69 -0.28 17.45
CA PRO A 108 31.10 -0.38 17.22
C PRO A 108 31.53 1.00 16.73
N PRO A 109 32.72 1.50 17.12
CA PRO A 109 33.17 2.88 16.81
C PRO A 109 33.18 3.21 15.31
N CYS A 110 32.93 2.21 14.47
CA CYS A 110 32.58 2.25 13.06
C CYS A 110 31.20 1.59 12.86
N GLY A 111 30.11 2.37 13.00
CA GLY A 111 28.73 1.89 12.89
C GLY A 111 28.36 1.52 11.44
N LEU A 112 28.58 0.27 11.06
CA LEU A 112 28.07 -0.30 9.81
C LEU A 112 26.77 -1.05 10.13
N GLU A 113 25.63 -0.46 9.79
CA GLU A 113 24.34 -1.17 9.82
C GLU A 113 24.17 -1.95 8.51
N VAL A 114 23.70 -3.19 8.58
CA VAL A 114 23.40 -4.00 7.40
C VAL A 114 22.31 -3.30 6.59
N THR A 115 22.58 -3.05 5.32
CA THR A 115 21.60 -2.49 4.40
C THR A 115 20.94 -3.58 3.56
N ARG A 116 19.69 -3.32 3.16
CA ARG A 116 18.88 -4.19 2.30
C ARG A 116 18.25 -3.36 1.20
N VAL A 117 18.14 -3.95 0.02
CA VAL A 117 17.45 -3.34 -1.11
C VAL A 117 15.97 -3.69 -1.01
N ALA A 118 15.12 -2.67 -0.99
CA ALA A 118 13.68 -2.81 -1.10
C ALA A 118 13.22 -2.37 -2.49
N HIS A 119 12.26 -3.09 -3.06
CA HIS A 119 11.49 -2.60 -4.19
C HIS A 119 10.38 -1.68 -3.66
N ILE A 120 10.21 -0.51 -4.27
CA ILE A 120 9.20 0.48 -3.86
C ILE A 120 7.81 -0.03 -4.28
N ILE A 121 7.68 -0.38 -5.55
CA ILE A 121 6.58 -1.21 -6.05
C ILE A 121 7.03 -2.67 -5.93
N PRO A 122 6.34 -3.52 -5.14
CA PRO A 122 6.83 -4.84 -4.75
C PRO A 122 7.23 -5.74 -5.92
N PHE A 123 8.40 -6.40 -5.81
CA PHE A 123 8.90 -7.36 -6.80
C PHE A 123 7.91 -8.49 -7.09
N SER A 124 7.09 -8.81 -6.10
CA SER A 124 6.08 -9.84 -6.13
C SER A 124 4.97 -9.58 -7.18
N LEU A 125 4.86 -8.34 -7.68
CA LEU A 125 3.98 -7.97 -8.79
C LEU A 125 4.55 -8.28 -10.18
N ARG A 126 5.78 -8.81 -10.24
CA ARG A 126 6.39 -9.26 -11.49
C ARG A 126 5.52 -10.35 -12.14
N ALA A 127 5.20 -10.17 -13.42
CA ALA A 127 4.58 -11.22 -14.20
C ALA A 127 5.52 -12.43 -14.29
N SER A 128 5.13 -13.55 -13.68
CA SER A 128 5.77 -14.85 -13.85
C SER A 128 5.53 -15.33 -15.28
N THR A 129 6.61 -15.60 -16.02
CA THR A 129 6.53 -16.24 -17.34
C THR A 129 6.12 -17.70 -17.15
N GLY A 130 4.80 -17.98 -17.14
CA GLY A 130 4.28 -19.35 -17.13
C GLY A 130 3.03 -19.57 -16.28
N THR A 131 2.71 -18.66 -15.35
CA THR A 131 1.48 -18.70 -14.57
C THR A 131 0.81 -17.35 -14.68
N THR A 132 -0.18 -17.23 -15.56
CA THR A 132 -1.08 -16.07 -15.58
C THR A 132 -1.94 -16.11 -14.32
N SER A 133 -1.41 -15.62 -13.19
CA SER A 133 -2.23 -15.31 -12.04
C SER A 133 -3.21 -14.21 -12.47
N GLY A 134 -4.47 -14.58 -12.72
CA GLY A 134 -5.50 -13.69 -13.28
C GLY A 134 -5.76 -12.40 -12.48
N HIS A 135 -5.18 -12.29 -11.28
CA HIS A 135 -5.32 -11.15 -10.38
C HIS A 135 -4.31 -10.02 -10.63
N LEU A 136 -3.14 -10.30 -11.23
CA LEU A 136 -2.12 -9.27 -11.47
C LEU A 136 -2.63 -8.08 -12.30
N PRO A 137 -3.37 -8.28 -13.41
CA PRO A 137 -3.94 -7.16 -14.16
C PRO A 137 -4.86 -6.26 -13.31
N SER A 138 -5.60 -6.84 -12.36
CA SER A 138 -6.46 -6.08 -11.45
C SER A 138 -5.65 -5.26 -10.45
N ILE A 139 -4.55 -5.81 -9.91
CA ILE A 139 -3.61 -5.09 -9.04
C ILE A 139 -3.02 -3.90 -9.78
N TRP A 140 -2.45 -4.13 -10.96
CA TRP A 140 -1.86 -3.07 -11.78
C TRP A 140 -2.88 -1.99 -12.14
N SER A 141 -4.08 -2.39 -12.59
CA SER A 141 -5.16 -1.45 -12.90
C SER A 141 -5.58 -0.63 -11.68
N ALA A 142 -5.63 -1.23 -10.49
CA ALA A 142 -5.98 -0.52 -9.27
C ALA A 142 -4.88 0.47 -8.85
N LEU A 143 -3.60 0.09 -8.96
CA LEU A 143 -2.46 0.94 -8.67
C LEU A 143 -2.37 2.13 -9.63
N GLU A 144 -2.56 1.93 -10.93
CA GLU A 144 -2.61 3.01 -11.92
C GLU A 144 -3.82 3.92 -11.72
N CYS A 145 -4.98 3.32 -11.39
CA CYS A 145 -6.20 4.06 -11.10
C CYS A 145 -6.02 4.97 -9.87
N PHE A 146 -5.51 4.42 -8.76
CA PHE A 146 -5.29 5.13 -7.51
C PHE A 146 -4.14 6.13 -7.63
N GLY A 147 -3.02 5.71 -8.21
CA GLY A 147 -1.81 6.52 -8.36
C GLY A 147 -1.93 7.62 -9.40
N GLY A 148 -2.74 7.41 -10.44
CA GLY A 148 -2.82 8.29 -11.61
C GLY A 148 -1.51 8.36 -12.40
N VAL A 149 -0.64 7.37 -12.23
CA VAL A 149 0.67 7.25 -12.87
C VAL A 149 0.65 6.05 -13.82
N ASP A 150 1.41 6.12 -14.91
CA ASP A 150 1.60 4.99 -15.82
C ASP A 150 2.65 4.04 -15.22
N LEU A 151 2.23 2.80 -14.96
CA LEU A 151 3.09 1.74 -14.41
C LEU A 151 3.43 0.69 -15.48
N GLY A 152 3.07 0.94 -16.74
CA GLY A 152 3.30 0.02 -17.85
C GLY A 152 4.76 -0.39 -17.99
N SER A 153 5.72 0.51 -17.76
CA SER A 153 7.14 0.18 -17.81
C SER A 153 7.54 -0.88 -16.77
N LEU A 154 6.99 -0.82 -15.55
CA LEU A 154 7.23 -1.81 -14.50
C LEU A 154 6.57 -3.15 -14.81
N MET A 155 5.33 -3.11 -15.32
CA MET A 155 4.56 -4.30 -15.71
C MET A 155 5.28 -5.15 -16.77
N HIS A 156 5.89 -4.50 -17.76
CA HIS A 156 6.51 -5.16 -18.91
C HIS A 156 8.01 -5.41 -18.71
N GLY A 157 8.42 -5.74 -17.49
CA GLY A 157 9.79 -6.18 -17.17
C GLY A 157 10.66 -5.16 -16.44
N GLY A 158 10.16 -3.94 -16.20
CA GLY A 158 10.87 -2.90 -15.46
C GLY A 158 10.79 -3.02 -13.94
N ILE A 159 10.21 -4.09 -13.38
CA ILE A 159 10.01 -4.22 -11.92
C ILE A 159 11.31 -4.11 -11.12
N SER A 160 12.43 -4.57 -11.68
CA SER A 160 13.77 -4.50 -11.07
C SER A 160 14.61 -3.32 -11.58
N SER A 161 14.00 -2.34 -12.22
CA SER A 161 14.68 -1.11 -12.64
C SER A 161 15.20 -0.33 -11.44
N LEU A 162 16.32 0.37 -11.62
CA LEU A 162 17.00 1.10 -10.54
C LEU A 162 16.17 2.25 -9.95
N ASP A 163 15.21 2.78 -10.71
CA ASP A 163 14.28 3.80 -10.25
C ASP A 163 13.12 3.22 -9.39
N ASN A 164 12.97 1.90 -9.31
CA ASN A 164 12.01 1.21 -8.45
C ASN A 164 12.67 0.57 -7.20
N VAL A 165 13.94 0.82 -6.94
CA VAL A 165 14.65 0.24 -5.78
C VAL A 165 15.19 1.32 -4.86
N ILE A 166 15.21 1.02 -3.56
CA ILE A 166 15.81 1.86 -2.53
C ILE A 166 16.61 1.01 -1.56
N THR A 167 17.80 1.49 -1.17
CA THR A 167 18.62 0.84 -0.15
C THR A 167 18.31 1.44 1.20
N LEU A 168 17.89 0.59 2.14
CA LEU A 168 17.48 0.97 3.50
C LEU A 168 18.29 0.18 4.52
N SER A 169 18.42 0.69 5.74
CA SER A 169 18.95 -0.11 6.84
C SER A 169 18.01 -1.28 7.15
N ALA A 170 18.49 -2.37 7.74
CA ALA A 170 17.68 -3.56 8.02
C ALA A 170 16.41 -3.23 8.83
N THR A 171 16.53 -2.31 9.79
CA THR A 171 15.40 -1.84 10.62
C THR A 171 14.40 -1.05 9.77
N VAL A 172 14.86 -0.05 9.02
CA VAL A 172 13.98 0.79 8.19
C VAL A 172 13.34 -0.01 7.06
N HIS A 173 14.08 -0.94 6.44
CA HIS A 173 13.59 -1.84 5.42
C HIS A 173 12.35 -2.60 5.91
N ARG A 174 12.40 -3.18 7.12
CA ARG A 174 11.28 -3.92 7.71
C ARG A 174 10.03 -3.05 7.84
N TYR A 175 10.17 -1.86 8.42
CA TYR A 175 9.03 -0.97 8.60
C TYR A 175 8.53 -0.34 7.28
N PHE A 176 9.40 -0.21 6.29
CA PHE A 176 9.03 0.23 4.94
C PHE A 176 8.17 -0.83 4.23
N THR A 177 8.54 -2.12 4.35
CA THR A 177 7.75 -3.23 3.80
C THR A 177 6.43 -3.43 4.54
N GLU A 178 6.42 -3.24 5.87
CA GLU A 178 5.21 -3.33 6.72
C GLU A 178 4.26 -2.12 6.58
N LEU A 179 4.49 -1.20 5.62
CA LEU A 179 3.70 0.02 5.41
C LEU A 179 3.63 0.95 6.64
N GLN A 180 4.69 0.96 7.47
CA GLN A 180 4.81 1.81 8.66
C GLN A 180 5.77 2.97 8.48
N VAL A 181 6.64 2.93 7.47
CA VAL A 181 7.55 4.02 7.09
C VAL A 181 7.36 4.31 5.61
N ALA A 182 7.20 5.59 5.26
CA ALA A 182 7.16 6.02 3.87
C ALA A 182 7.93 7.32 3.64
N LEU A 183 8.28 7.57 2.38
CA LEU A 183 8.96 8.78 1.94
C LEU A 183 8.00 9.62 1.09
N GLU A 184 7.55 10.74 1.63
CA GLU A 184 6.68 11.68 0.90
C GLU A 184 7.54 12.71 0.17
N PRO A 185 7.48 12.82 -1.18
CA PRO A 185 8.29 13.79 -1.91
C PRO A 185 7.98 15.23 -1.48
N LEU A 186 9.01 16.05 -1.27
CA LEU A 186 8.85 17.49 -1.12
C LEU A 186 8.66 18.15 -2.49
N LEU A 187 7.71 19.09 -2.56
CA LEU A 187 7.55 19.94 -3.73
C LEU A 187 8.81 20.79 -3.95
N ASP A 188 9.19 20.97 -5.21
CA ASP A 188 10.29 21.83 -5.67
C ASP A 188 11.69 21.51 -5.10
N THR A 189 11.85 20.39 -4.39
CA THR A 189 13.12 19.98 -3.77
C THR A 189 13.51 18.58 -4.25
N PRO A 190 14.33 18.45 -5.30
CA PRO A 190 14.60 17.16 -5.92
C PRO A 190 15.28 16.19 -4.94
N ASN A 191 14.87 14.92 -5.03
CA ASN A 191 15.35 13.80 -4.21
C ASN A 191 15.25 14.05 -2.71
N THR A 192 14.33 14.92 -2.26
CA THR A 192 14.12 15.24 -0.85
C THR A 192 12.74 14.82 -0.42
N TYR A 193 12.64 14.16 0.73
CA TYR A 193 11.43 13.49 1.18
C TYR A 193 11.18 13.73 2.66
N THR A 194 9.92 13.94 3.04
CA THR A 194 9.48 13.89 4.43
C THR A 194 9.33 12.43 4.83
N VAL A 195 9.95 12.04 5.95
CA VAL A 195 9.77 10.69 6.49
C VAL A 195 8.45 10.66 7.25
N ARG A 196 7.56 9.78 6.82
CA ARG A 196 6.29 9.51 7.47
C ARG A 196 6.38 8.19 8.21
N THR A 197 5.85 8.16 9.43
CA THR A 197 5.87 6.99 10.31
C THR A 197 4.49 6.75 10.89
N TRP A 198 4.14 5.48 11.08
CA TRP A 198 2.87 5.05 11.67
C TRP A 198 3.06 3.83 12.59
N GLY A 199 2.02 3.47 13.31
CA GLY A 199 2.05 2.40 14.30
C GLY A 199 2.74 2.79 15.60
N LYS A 200 2.96 1.81 16.47
CA LYS A 200 3.51 2.04 17.81
C LYS A 200 5.03 2.24 17.81
N VAL A 201 5.73 1.59 16.89
CA VAL A 201 7.19 1.47 16.94
C VAL A 201 7.91 2.39 15.97
N ALA A 202 7.48 2.47 14.70
CA ALA A 202 8.19 3.29 13.71
C ALA A 202 8.37 4.78 14.12
N PRO A 203 7.40 5.45 14.76
CA PRO A 203 7.57 6.83 15.25
C PRO A 203 8.62 6.99 16.36
N ARG A 204 8.98 5.89 17.06
CA ARG A 204 9.95 5.90 18.17
C ARG A 204 11.38 5.60 17.72
N LEU A 205 11.59 5.26 16.44
CA LEU A 205 12.91 4.92 15.90
C LEU A 205 13.88 6.11 15.79
N GLY A 206 13.43 7.33 16.08
CA GLY A 206 14.28 8.53 15.99
C GLY A 206 14.68 8.87 14.55
N LEU A 207 13.90 8.46 13.55
CA LEU A 207 14.17 8.78 12.14
C LEU A 207 14.16 10.30 11.91
N PRO A 208 15.03 10.81 11.02
CA PRO A 208 15.04 12.22 10.65
C PRO A 208 13.70 12.61 10.01
N LYS A 209 13.22 13.83 10.28
CA LYS A 209 11.97 14.34 9.70
C LYS A 209 12.03 14.45 8.17
N THR A 210 13.21 14.72 7.64
CA THR A 210 13.44 14.92 6.21
C THR A 210 14.75 14.23 5.82
N VAL A 211 14.73 13.56 4.66
CA VAL A 211 15.90 12.90 4.09
C VAL A 211 16.12 13.37 2.66
N LYS A 212 17.39 13.46 2.25
CA LYS A 212 17.77 13.68 0.86
C LYS A 212 18.44 12.43 0.34
N LEU A 213 17.84 11.79 -0.65
CA LEU A 213 18.41 10.62 -1.30
C LEU A 213 19.53 11.06 -2.22
N ALA A 214 20.69 10.44 -2.09
CA ALA A 214 21.85 10.63 -2.95
C ALA A 214 22.12 9.33 -3.70
N SER A 215 22.47 9.43 -4.98
CA SER A 215 22.92 8.27 -5.74
C SER A 215 24.34 7.92 -5.30
N GLY A 216 24.53 6.72 -4.76
CA GLY A 216 25.85 6.21 -4.35
C GLY A 216 26.74 5.81 -5.54
N THR A 217 26.16 5.72 -6.74
CA THR A 217 26.84 5.31 -7.97
C THR A 217 26.67 6.40 -9.03
N ALA A 218 27.79 6.82 -9.63
CA ALA A 218 27.77 7.80 -10.70
C ALA A 218 26.90 7.29 -11.86
N GLY A 219 25.84 8.04 -12.21
CA GLY A 219 24.97 7.74 -13.34
C GLY A 219 23.77 6.82 -13.06
N ALA A 220 23.63 6.27 -11.84
CA ALA A 220 22.40 5.53 -11.51
C ALA A 220 21.23 6.49 -11.24
N PRO A 221 20.03 6.24 -11.81
CA PRO A 221 18.87 7.08 -11.57
C PRO A 221 18.47 6.99 -10.09
N PRO A 222 18.03 8.11 -9.47
CA PRO A 222 17.46 8.05 -8.14
C PRO A 222 16.12 7.30 -8.15
N PRO A 223 15.64 6.84 -6.99
CA PRO A 223 14.30 6.32 -6.84
C PRO A 223 13.25 7.27 -7.42
N ASN A 224 12.31 6.72 -8.20
CA ASN A 224 11.28 7.50 -8.84
C ASN A 224 10.35 8.12 -7.77
N PRO A 225 10.24 9.47 -7.71
CA PRO A 225 9.41 10.13 -6.71
C PRO A 225 7.92 9.76 -6.83
N ALA A 226 7.44 9.39 -8.02
CA ALA A 226 6.07 8.96 -8.22
C ALA A 226 5.78 7.60 -7.55
N TYR A 227 6.73 6.66 -7.58
CA TYR A 227 6.58 5.37 -6.90
C TYR A 227 6.61 5.54 -5.37
N LEU A 228 7.48 6.43 -4.86
CA LEU A 228 7.52 6.77 -3.44
C LEU A 228 6.24 7.48 -2.98
N ALA A 229 5.71 8.41 -3.79
CA ALA A 229 4.42 9.04 -3.52
C ALA A 229 3.27 8.02 -3.48
N LEU A 230 3.27 7.05 -4.40
CA LEU A 230 2.28 5.97 -4.43
C LEU A 230 2.39 5.08 -3.18
N HIS A 231 3.59 4.62 -2.81
CA HIS A 231 3.81 3.86 -1.57
C HIS A 231 3.36 4.64 -0.33
N CYS A 232 3.71 5.93 -0.24
CA CYS A 232 3.28 6.80 0.85
C CYS A 232 1.75 6.95 0.92
N ALA A 233 1.11 7.12 -0.22
CA ALA A 233 -0.35 7.18 -0.31
C ALA A 233 -1.01 5.89 0.17
N ILE A 234 -0.48 4.72 -0.21
CA ILE A 234 -0.95 3.41 0.27
C ILE A 234 -0.84 3.33 1.81
N CYS A 235 0.30 3.74 2.38
CA CYS A 235 0.48 3.79 3.83
C CYS A 235 -0.56 4.70 4.49
N ARG A 236 -0.75 5.92 3.96
CA ARG A 236 -1.74 6.87 4.50
C ARG A 236 -3.15 6.31 4.47
N VAL A 237 -3.55 5.65 3.38
CA VAL A 237 -4.87 5.00 3.26
C VAL A 237 -5.04 3.90 4.29
N LEU A 238 -4.05 3.01 4.43
CA LEU A 238 -4.08 1.92 5.41
C LEU A 238 -4.30 2.45 6.83
N TRP A 239 -3.50 3.43 7.25
CA TRP A 239 -3.54 3.95 8.61
C TRP A 239 -4.73 4.86 8.87
N ALA A 240 -5.14 5.69 7.91
CA ALA A 240 -6.32 6.56 8.05
C ALA A 240 -7.65 5.80 8.01
N SER A 241 -7.68 4.64 7.34
CA SER A 241 -8.86 3.75 7.35
C SER A 241 -8.99 2.92 8.63
N ALA A 242 -8.00 2.97 9.54
CA ALA A 242 -7.92 2.15 10.75
C ALA A 242 -7.96 0.63 10.47
N ARG A 243 -7.51 0.19 9.28
CA ARG A 243 -7.45 -1.22 8.88
C ARG A 243 -6.04 -1.81 8.93
N ALA A 244 -5.10 -1.13 9.58
CA ALA A 244 -3.72 -1.61 9.72
C ALA A 244 -3.64 -2.95 10.49
N GLU A 245 -4.42 -3.11 11.55
CA GLU A 245 -4.49 -4.37 12.30
C GLU A 245 -5.18 -5.47 11.47
N GLU A 246 -6.25 -5.15 10.72
CA GLU A 246 -6.87 -6.12 9.79
C GLU A 246 -5.88 -6.62 8.73
N LEU A 247 -5.02 -5.74 8.20
CA LEU A 247 -3.96 -6.16 7.28
C LEU A 247 -2.95 -7.09 7.97
N LYS A 248 -2.56 -6.78 9.21
CA LYS A 248 -1.62 -7.60 9.97
C LYS A 248 -2.19 -8.99 10.23
N ASP A 249 -3.44 -9.07 10.70
CA ASP A 249 -4.13 -10.35 10.94
C ASP A 249 -4.16 -11.21 9.67
N VAL A 250 -4.52 -10.60 8.52
CA VAL A 250 -4.54 -11.28 7.21
C VAL A 250 -3.16 -11.82 6.80
N LEU A 251 -2.08 -11.11 7.13
CA LEU A 251 -0.72 -11.53 6.78
C LEU A 251 -0.18 -12.59 7.74
N ASP A 252 -0.45 -12.48 9.04
CA ASP A 252 -0.08 -13.49 10.03
C ASP A 252 -0.82 -14.82 9.70
N ASP A 253 -2.10 -14.77 9.33
CA ASP A 253 -2.86 -15.93 8.81
C ASP A 253 -2.22 -16.55 7.56
N LEU A 254 -1.65 -15.73 6.66
CA LEU A 254 -0.97 -16.20 5.45
C LEU A 254 0.35 -16.91 5.77
N GLU A 255 1.12 -16.39 6.73
CA GLU A 255 2.36 -17.01 7.22
C GLU A 255 2.08 -18.40 7.83
N GLU A 256 1.02 -18.54 8.64
CA GLU A 256 0.66 -19.84 9.22
C GLU A 256 0.26 -20.87 8.15
N VAL A 257 -0.51 -20.47 7.14
CA VAL A 257 -0.93 -21.37 6.05
C VAL A 257 0.25 -21.82 5.19
N ALA A 258 1.22 -20.94 4.97
CA ALA A 258 2.43 -21.24 4.24
C ALA A 258 3.29 -22.32 4.90
N LEU A 259 3.42 -22.26 6.23
CA LEU A 259 4.21 -23.19 7.02
C LEU A 259 3.59 -24.61 7.06
N LEU A 260 2.29 -24.74 6.78
CA LEU A 260 1.56 -26.00 6.78
C LEU A 260 1.62 -26.77 5.44
N ALA A 261 2.25 -26.23 4.39
CA ALA A 261 2.47 -26.93 3.13
C ALA A 261 3.68 -27.87 3.24
N ALA A 262 3.41 -29.18 3.27
CA ALA A 262 4.38 -30.23 3.60
C ALA A 262 5.59 -30.38 2.64
N ASP A 263 5.60 -29.68 1.50
CA ASP A 263 6.66 -29.76 0.48
C ASP A 263 7.58 -28.53 0.43
N GLY A 264 7.37 -27.53 1.28
CA GLY A 264 8.20 -26.32 1.31
C GLY A 264 8.13 -25.46 0.04
N SER A 265 7.12 -25.66 -0.82
CA SER A 265 6.90 -24.90 -2.08
C SER A 265 6.33 -23.49 -1.85
N SER A 266 6.65 -22.85 -0.73
CA SER A 266 5.95 -21.68 -0.21
C SER A 266 6.59 -20.35 -0.59
N ALA A 267 7.35 -20.27 -1.68
CA ALA A 267 7.87 -18.99 -2.20
C ALA A 267 6.95 -18.29 -3.22
N ASN A 268 5.79 -18.88 -3.53
CA ASN A 268 4.82 -18.36 -4.51
C ASN A 268 3.44 -17.99 -3.90
N LEU A 269 3.40 -17.66 -2.60
CA LEU A 269 2.19 -17.55 -1.76
C LEU A 269 1.26 -16.34 -1.98
N ILE A 270 1.59 -15.38 -2.85
CA ILE A 270 0.55 -14.50 -3.43
C ILE A 270 -0.60 -15.37 -3.99
N ASN A 271 -0.25 -16.57 -4.50
CA ASN A 271 -1.14 -17.58 -5.05
C ASN A 271 -1.84 -18.48 -4.03
N ILE A 272 -1.73 -18.30 -2.70
CA ILE A 272 -2.48 -19.15 -1.75
C ILE A 272 -3.58 -18.36 -0.99
N ALA A 273 -3.48 -17.04 -0.83
CA ALA A 273 -4.49 -16.25 -0.08
C ALA A 273 -5.50 -15.47 -0.93
N ILE A 274 -5.20 -15.14 -2.21
CA ILE A 274 -6.29 -14.90 -3.19
C ILE A 274 -7.26 -16.09 -3.18
N TYR A 275 -6.73 -17.31 -2.95
CA TYR A 275 -7.48 -18.56 -3.03
C TYR A 275 -8.37 -18.86 -1.80
N ARG A 276 -8.07 -18.38 -0.58
CA ARG A 276 -8.98 -18.53 0.58
C ARG A 276 -10.08 -17.46 0.66
N SER A 277 -9.89 -16.28 0.04
CA SER A 277 -10.90 -15.21 0.01
C SER A 277 -11.97 -15.39 -1.08
N LEU A 278 -11.74 -16.31 -2.04
CA LEU A 278 -12.78 -16.95 -2.85
C LEU A 278 -13.52 -18.08 -2.11
N ALA A 279 -12.99 -18.56 -0.97
CA ALA A 279 -13.57 -19.67 -0.21
C ALA A 279 -14.53 -19.21 0.89
N PHE A 280 -14.35 -18.01 1.48
CA PHE A 280 -15.28 -17.44 2.47
C PHE A 280 -16.47 -16.66 1.87
N SER A 281 -16.55 -16.47 0.54
CA SER A 281 -17.80 -16.02 -0.08
C SER A 281 -18.89 -17.12 -0.11
N ARG A 282 -18.56 -18.34 0.35
CA ARG A 282 -19.41 -19.52 0.23
C ARG A 282 -19.66 -20.29 1.54
N ALA A 283 -19.18 -19.80 2.69
CA ALA A 283 -19.42 -20.47 3.97
C ALA A 283 -19.93 -19.45 5.01
N ASP A 284 -21.26 -19.45 5.11
CA ASP A 284 -22.05 -19.18 6.31
C ASP A 284 -22.58 -17.75 6.57
N ALA A 285 -23.88 -17.65 6.31
CA ALA A 285 -24.95 -17.01 7.10
C ALA A 285 -25.07 -15.47 7.14
#